data_AF-A0A7J5WCW8-F1
#
_entry.id   AF-A0A7J5WCW8-F1
#
_cell.length_a   1.000
_cell.length_b   1.000
_cell.length_c   1.000
_cell.angle_alpha   90.00
_cell.angle_beta   90.00
_cell.angle_gamma   90.00
#
_symmetry.space_group_name_H-M   'P 1'
#
loop_
_entity.id
_entity.type
_entity.pdbx_description
1 polymer ?
#
loop_
_entity_poly.entity_id
_entity_poly.type
_entity_poly.pdbx_seq_one_letter_code
_entity_poly.pdbx_strand_id
1 'polypeptide(L)'
;MKRSLIRASTLLALVALLVSTLPAFAYAGVSEYQVQFAPVDPSGSGAFIVNVILSPETTLPARVRVPMPTGARLLWAGEIIGGDAANDLSREASVTAVADGLVVEFTLEKVRVAQVEAQWNAPTYSGSTVSSNLDWVNTTDAGTYTFAIMLPAGASKVKITPAVEGSPNTNANGETLQTLTPIRLEKGAKFPISVSYKTGGGGSAGGMSPLLIGAVVLLVIAVIALIAVITRQGARQGAPRMKNPVSPDLDGGSSPAKEATESDGETFTWE
;
A
#
# COMPACT_ATOMS: atom_id res chain seq x y z
N MET A 1 -2.45 20.28 61.35
CA MET A 1 -2.21 19.16 60.41
C MET A 1 -3.39 18.83 59.48
N LYS A 2 -4.67 18.89 59.89
CA LYS A 2 -5.81 18.53 59.00
C LYS A 2 -6.02 19.42 57.76
N ARG A 3 -5.58 20.69 57.76
CA ARG A 3 -5.76 21.61 56.62
C ARG A 3 -4.77 21.41 55.45
N SER A 4 -3.62 20.76 55.66
CA SER A 4 -2.67 20.49 54.57
C SER A 4 -3.07 19.25 53.76
N LEU A 5 -3.68 18.25 54.41
CA LEU A 5 -4.18 17.03 53.77
C LEU A 5 -5.30 17.32 52.76
N ILE A 6 -6.21 18.26 53.08
CA ILE A 6 -7.31 18.64 52.18
C ILE A 6 -6.79 19.31 50.91
N ARG A 7 -5.76 20.18 51.02
CA ARG A 7 -5.16 20.86 49.85
C ARG A 7 -4.42 19.90 48.93
N ALA A 8 -3.76 18.88 49.47
CA ALA A 8 -3.09 17.86 48.68
C ALA A 8 -4.08 17.02 47.86
N SER A 9 -5.22 16.63 48.45
CA SER A 9 -6.26 15.86 47.74
C SER A 9 -6.91 16.65 46.61
N THR A 10 -7.17 17.96 46.79
CA THR A 10 -7.77 18.79 45.74
C THR A 10 -6.81 19.00 44.56
N LEU A 11 -5.51 19.18 44.84
CA LEU A 11 -4.50 19.33 43.80
C LEU A 11 -4.34 18.05 42.98
N LEU A 12 -4.33 16.89 43.64
CA LEU A 12 -4.21 15.58 42.99
C LEU A 12 -5.42 15.29 42.07
N ALA A 13 -6.63 15.63 42.52
CA ALA A 13 -7.84 15.50 41.72
C ALA A 13 -7.83 16.42 40.49
N LEU A 14 -7.31 17.64 40.62
CA LEU A 14 -7.23 18.60 39.51
C LEU A 14 -6.19 18.17 38.47
N VAL A 15 -5.05 17.61 38.91
CA VAL A 15 -4.04 17.03 38.01
C VAL A 15 -4.58 15.79 37.29
N ALA A 16 -5.29 14.89 38.00
CA ALA A 16 -5.91 13.73 37.39
C ALA A 16 -6.98 14.12 36.34
N LEU A 17 -7.79 15.14 36.65
CA LEU A 17 -8.79 15.68 35.72
C LEU A 17 -8.11 16.30 34.48
N LEU A 18 -7.04 17.08 34.66
CA LEU A 18 -6.31 17.69 33.56
C LEU A 18 -5.64 16.64 32.65
N VAL A 19 -5.06 15.59 33.24
CA VAL A 19 -4.48 14.47 32.47
C VAL A 19 -5.56 13.69 31.71
N SER A 20 -6.76 13.55 32.27
CA SER A 20 -7.89 12.90 31.57
C SER A 20 -8.47 13.72 30.41
N THR A 21 -8.20 15.02 30.35
CA THR A 21 -8.59 15.88 29.22
C THR A 21 -7.58 15.94 28.08
N LEU A 22 -6.40 15.30 28.25
CA LEU A 22 -5.50 15.12 27.12
C LEU A 22 -6.17 14.12 26.16
N PRO A 23 -6.47 14.51 24.91
CA PRO A 23 -6.98 13.57 23.94
C PRO A 23 -5.98 12.41 23.85
N ALA A 24 -6.44 11.21 24.19
CA ALA A 24 -5.70 10.01 23.87
C ALA A 24 -5.65 9.95 22.34
N PHE A 25 -4.54 10.42 21.77
CA PHE A 25 -4.29 10.31 20.34
C PHE A 25 -4.11 8.83 20.03
N ALA A 26 -5.22 8.14 19.81
CA ALA A 26 -5.22 6.83 19.22
C ALA A 26 -4.62 6.97 17.81
N TYR A 27 -3.65 6.11 17.50
CA TYR A 27 -3.14 6.02 16.14
C TYR A 27 -4.23 5.51 15.22
N ALA A 28 -4.23 5.98 13.98
CA ALA A 28 -5.17 5.54 12.97
C ALA A 28 -5.09 4.01 12.78
N GLY A 29 -6.25 3.36 12.67
CA GLY A 29 -6.29 1.95 12.27
C GLY A 29 -5.87 1.83 10.81
N VAL A 30 -4.85 1.01 10.51
CA VAL A 30 -4.37 0.78 9.15
C VAL A 30 -5.00 -0.49 8.59
N SER A 31 -5.60 -0.40 7.40
CA SER A 31 -6.15 -1.56 6.69
C SER A 31 -5.06 -2.28 5.89
N GLU A 32 -4.21 -1.54 5.19
CA GLU A 32 -3.17 -2.09 4.32
C GLU A 32 -1.98 -1.14 4.17
N TYR A 33 -0.78 -1.73 4.10
CA TYR A 33 0.44 -1.10 3.63
C TYR A 33 0.78 -1.61 2.23
N GLN A 34 1.05 -0.71 1.29
CA GLN A 34 1.51 -1.07 -0.05
C GLN A 34 2.90 -0.49 -0.27
N VAL A 35 3.89 -1.35 -0.49
CA VAL A 35 5.30 -0.96 -0.60
C VAL A 35 5.78 -1.25 -2.01
N GLN A 36 6.16 -0.22 -2.75
CA GLN A 36 6.79 -0.34 -4.06
C GLN A 36 8.29 -0.07 -3.93
N PHE A 37 9.12 -1.04 -4.30
CA PHE A 37 10.58 -0.95 -4.23
C PHE A 37 11.18 -0.89 -5.63
N ALA A 38 11.99 0.14 -5.89
CA ALA A 38 12.83 0.29 -7.07
C ALA A 38 14.29 0.03 -6.68
N PRO A 39 14.93 -1.07 -7.12
CA PRO A 39 16.33 -1.36 -6.81
C PRO A 39 17.31 -0.29 -7.32
N VAL A 40 16.92 0.42 -8.40
CA VAL A 40 17.65 1.54 -9.01
C VAL A 40 16.63 2.60 -9.42
N ASP A 41 16.79 3.80 -8.89
CA ASP A 41 16.12 5.01 -9.34
C ASP A 41 17.02 5.80 -10.31
N PRO A 42 16.54 6.90 -10.91
CA PRO A 42 17.37 7.75 -11.79
C PRO A 42 18.59 8.39 -11.14
N SER A 43 18.66 8.44 -9.80
CA SER A 43 19.84 8.89 -9.06
C SER A 43 20.91 7.80 -8.89
N GLY A 44 20.61 6.56 -9.28
CA GLY A 44 21.46 5.39 -9.08
C GLY A 44 21.35 4.78 -7.68
N SER A 45 20.41 5.26 -6.87
CA SER A 45 20.13 4.73 -5.52
C SER A 45 18.93 3.80 -5.54
N GLY A 46 18.74 2.99 -4.50
CA GLY A 46 17.43 2.37 -4.30
C GLY A 46 16.39 3.43 -3.93
N ALA A 47 15.12 3.21 -4.25
CA ALA A 47 14.03 4.05 -3.78
C ALA A 47 12.82 3.17 -3.45
N PHE A 48 11.95 3.65 -2.56
CA PHE A 48 10.68 3.00 -2.33
C PHE A 48 9.57 4.00 -1.99
N ILE A 49 8.35 3.58 -2.28
CA ILE A 49 7.10 4.29 -1.99
C ILE A 49 6.30 3.41 -1.03
N VAL A 50 5.76 3.99 0.03
CA VAL A 50 4.90 3.32 1.00
C VAL A 50 3.56 4.03 1.03
N ASN A 51 2.53 3.38 0.51
CA ASN A 51 1.16 3.82 0.70
C ASN A 51 0.58 3.18 1.95
N VAL A 52 -0.10 3.98 2.76
CA VAL A 52 -0.82 3.52 3.94
C VAL A 52 -2.29 3.85 3.77
N ILE A 53 -3.11 2.80 3.69
CA ILE A 53 -4.56 2.93 3.59
C ILE A 53 -5.11 2.83 5.01
N LEU A 54 -5.74 3.90 5.48
CA LEU A 54 -6.43 3.87 6.77
C LEU A 54 -7.76 3.14 6.64
N SER A 55 -8.15 2.49 7.72
CA SER A 55 -9.43 1.80 7.82
C SER A 55 -10.59 2.81 7.64
N PRO A 56 -11.67 2.42 6.95
CA PRO A 56 -12.75 3.34 6.56
C PRO A 56 -13.43 4.01 7.75
N GLU A 57 -13.41 3.39 8.92
CA GLU A 57 -13.98 3.87 10.18
C GLU A 57 -13.10 4.86 10.96
N THR A 58 -11.83 5.03 10.59
CA THR A 58 -10.95 6.01 11.27
C THR A 58 -11.57 7.41 11.19
N THR A 59 -11.41 8.34 12.11
CA THR A 59 -11.90 9.73 11.92
C THR A 59 -10.75 10.65 11.55
N LEU A 60 -10.94 11.55 10.57
CA LEU A 60 -9.95 12.58 10.24
C LEU A 60 -10.18 13.84 11.08
N PRO A 61 -9.14 14.59 11.49
CA PRO A 61 -7.73 14.33 11.22
C PRO A 61 -7.18 13.13 12.01
N ALA A 62 -6.28 12.37 11.39
CA ALA A 62 -5.73 11.15 11.97
C ALA A 62 -4.20 11.12 11.87
N ARG A 63 -3.52 10.78 12.97
CA ARG A 63 -2.07 10.59 12.97
C ARG A 63 -1.74 9.18 12.46
N VAL A 64 -0.92 9.13 11.41
CA VAL A 64 -0.45 7.88 10.79
C VAL A 64 1.02 7.63 11.14
N ARG A 65 1.38 6.35 11.22
CA ARG A 65 2.76 5.88 11.37
C ARG A 65 3.11 5.02 10.17
N VAL A 66 4.19 5.38 9.48
CA VAL A 66 4.67 4.66 8.31
C VAL A 66 6.02 4.03 8.63
N PRO A 67 6.13 2.69 8.58
CA PRO A 67 7.40 2.00 8.79
C PRO A 67 8.34 2.27 7.63
N MET A 68 9.63 2.41 7.95
CA MET A 68 10.72 2.54 7.00
C MET A 68 11.93 1.73 7.47
N PRO A 69 12.72 1.15 6.55
CA PRO A 69 13.94 0.43 6.90
C PRO A 69 15.06 1.38 7.37
N THR A 70 16.01 0.85 8.15
CA THR A 70 17.13 1.60 8.74
C THR A 70 18.09 2.18 7.69
N GLY A 71 18.28 3.50 7.67
CA GLY A 71 19.17 4.16 6.70
C GLY A 71 18.43 4.75 5.49
N ALA A 72 17.11 4.63 5.46
CA ALA A 72 16.30 5.29 4.45
C ALA A 72 16.22 6.79 4.73
N ARG A 73 16.17 7.57 3.66
CA ARG A 73 16.06 9.02 3.72
C ARG A 73 14.71 9.45 3.15
N LEU A 74 13.89 10.09 3.99
CA LEU A 74 12.62 10.65 3.57
C LEU A 74 12.81 11.69 2.46
N LEU A 75 12.07 11.55 1.36
CA LEU A 75 12.02 12.51 0.25
C LEU A 75 10.71 13.30 0.27
N TRP A 76 9.58 12.60 0.48
CA TRP A 76 8.25 13.20 0.50
C TRP A 76 7.32 12.43 1.44
N ALA A 77 6.41 13.14 2.10
CA ALA A 77 5.32 12.57 2.89
C ALA A 77 4.05 13.41 2.70
N GLY A 78 2.90 12.75 2.60
CA GLY A 78 1.66 13.47 2.37
C GLY A 78 0.44 12.60 2.13
N GLU A 79 -0.61 13.24 1.61
CA GLU A 79 -1.90 12.64 1.29
C GLU A 79 -2.08 12.51 -0.22
N ILE A 80 -2.57 11.33 -0.66
CA ILE A 80 -2.89 11.07 -2.07
C ILE A 80 -4.38 11.30 -2.30
N ILE A 81 -4.72 12.41 -2.96
CA ILE A 81 -6.13 12.77 -3.21
C ILE A 81 -6.73 11.93 -4.34
N GLY A 82 -5.87 11.39 -5.20
CA GLY A 82 -6.26 10.74 -6.45
C GLY A 82 -6.39 11.76 -7.59
N GLY A 83 -6.07 11.31 -8.81
CA GLY A 83 -5.99 12.17 -9.98
C GLY A 83 -4.56 12.60 -10.29
N ASP A 84 -4.37 13.88 -10.61
CA ASP A 84 -3.05 14.45 -10.91
C ASP A 84 -2.22 14.59 -9.62
N ALA A 85 -1.04 13.98 -9.60
CA ALA A 85 -0.10 13.98 -8.48
C ALA A 85 0.36 15.39 -8.08
N ALA A 86 0.27 16.38 -8.98
CA ALA A 86 0.55 17.78 -8.63
C ALA A 86 -0.43 18.34 -7.57
N ASN A 87 -1.59 17.69 -7.37
CA ASN A 87 -2.58 18.09 -6.37
C ASN A 87 -2.44 17.34 -5.03
N ASP A 88 -1.51 16.39 -4.92
CA ASP A 88 -1.29 15.67 -3.67
C ASP A 88 -0.75 16.60 -2.59
N LEU A 89 -1.19 16.39 -1.34
CA LEU A 89 -0.92 17.33 -0.25
C LEU A 89 0.30 16.89 0.53
N SER A 90 1.39 17.64 0.42
CA SER A 90 2.55 17.44 1.29
C SER A 90 2.22 17.76 2.75
N ARG A 91 2.75 16.94 3.65
CA ARG A 91 2.60 17.08 5.11
C ARG A 91 3.97 17.17 5.77
N GLU A 92 4.06 18.02 6.78
CA GLU A 92 5.21 18.01 7.67
C GLU A 92 5.22 16.68 8.43
N ALA A 93 6.35 15.98 8.35
CA ALA A 93 6.52 14.67 8.94
C ALA A 93 7.74 14.64 9.85
N SER A 94 7.63 13.92 10.97
CA SER A 94 8.76 13.61 11.82
C SER A 94 9.29 12.22 11.49
N VAL A 95 10.62 12.07 11.46
CA VAL A 95 11.29 10.79 11.28
C VAL A 95 11.95 10.41 12.60
N THR A 96 11.52 9.30 13.19
CA THR A 96 12.06 8.81 14.47
C THR A 96 12.74 7.47 14.25
N ALA A 97 14.00 7.36 14.70
CA ALA A 97 14.68 6.08 14.75
C ALA A 97 14.13 5.22 15.89
N VAL A 98 13.86 3.95 15.58
CA VAL A 98 13.47 2.90 16.53
C VAL A 98 14.43 1.71 16.38
N ALA A 99 14.34 0.72 17.27
CA ALA A 99 15.38 -0.33 17.42
C ALA A 99 15.86 -0.97 16.10
N ASP A 100 14.95 -1.29 15.18
CA ASP A 100 15.25 -2.00 13.93
C ASP A 100 14.76 -1.23 12.67
N GLY A 101 14.54 0.08 12.77
CA GLY A 101 14.02 0.84 11.63
C GLY A 101 13.76 2.31 11.92
N LEU A 102 13.00 2.92 11.02
CA LEU A 102 12.50 4.28 11.13
C LEU A 102 10.97 4.24 11.18
N VAL A 103 10.38 5.24 11.82
CA VAL A 103 8.95 5.53 11.76
C VAL A 103 8.80 6.96 11.27
N VAL A 104 8.02 7.14 10.21
CA VAL A 104 7.57 8.46 9.75
C VAL A 104 6.19 8.72 10.32
N GLU A 105 6.02 9.84 11.03
CA GLU A 105 4.74 10.26 11.60
C GLU A 105 4.28 11.58 11.01
N PHE A 106 3.01 11.64 10.61
CA PHE A 106 2.34 12.87 10.19
C PHE A 106 0.82 12.73 10.34
N THR A 107 0.10 13.83 10.12
CA THR A 107 -1.37 13.88 10.24
C THR A 107 -2.01 13.95 8.86
N LEU A 108 -2.95 13.05 8.59
CA LEU A 108 -3.85 13.15 7.44
C LEU A 108 -5.09 13.96 7.85
N GLU A 109 -5.56 14.85 6.98
CA GLU A 109 -6.71 15.72 7.26
C GLU A 109 -7.85 15.57 6.25
N LYS A 110 -7.56 15.27 4.97
CA LYS A 110 -8.57 15.26 3.91
C LYS A 110 -8.92 13.86 3.43
N VAL A 111 -7.93 12.98 3.28
CA VAL A 111 -8.10 11.62 2.75
C VAL A 111 -7.45 10.56 3.63
N ARG A 112 -7.81 9.30 3.39
CA ARG A 112 -7.37 8.13 4.16
C ARG A 112 -6.19 7.39 3.54
N VAL A 113 -5.53 8.00 2.57
CA VAL A 113 -4.38 7.41 1.87
C VAL A 113 -3.19 8.31 2.13
N ALA A 114 -2.27 7.80 2.94
CA ALA A 114 -0.97 8.41 3.16
C ALA A 114 0.03 7.84 2.16
N GLN A 115 0.99 8.64 1.71
CA GLN A 115 2.14 8.15 0.96
C GLN A 115 3.43 8.72 1.55
N VAL A 116 4.45 7.87 1.58
CA VAL A 116 5.83 8.22 1.92
C VAL A 116 6.73 7.76 0.79
N GLU A 117 7.59 8.66 0.33
CA GLU A 117 8.63 8.36 -0.65
C GLU A 117 9.99 8.50 0.03
N ALA A 118 10.86 7.52 -0.19
CA ALA A 118 12.17 7.52 0.42
C ALA A 118 13.25 6.98 -0.51
N GLN A 119 14.44 7.56 -0.37
CA GLN A 119 15.67 7.05 -0.95
C GLN A 119 16.25 5.97 -0.03
N TRP A 120 16.85 4.96 -0.64
CA TRP A 120 17.49 3.81 0.01
C TRP A 120 18.91 3.61 -0.51
N ASN A 121 19.60 2.63 0.07
CA ASN A 121 20.96 2.25 -0.31
C ASN A 121 21.04 1.93 -1.81
N ALA A 122 22.14 2.35 -2.43
CA ALA A 122 22.47 1.98 -3.80
C ALA A 122 22.63 0.45 -3.93
N PRO A 123 22.26 -0.15 -5.07
CA PRO A 123 22.47 -1.56 -5.29
C PRO A 123 23.96 -1.88 -5.51
N THR A 124 24.28 -3.17 -5.53
CA THR A 124 25.58 -3.66 -5.95
C THR A 124 25.59 -3.98 -7.45
N TYR A 125 26.64 -3.57 -8.14
CA TYR A 125 26.89 -3.88 -9.56
C TYR A 125 28.00 -4.90 -9.71
N SER A 126 27.77 -5.93 -10.53
CA SER A 126 28.78 -6.90 -10.97
C SER A 126 28.66 -7.10 -12.48
N GLY A 127 29.45 -6.33 -13.25
CA GLY A 127 29.29 -6.22 -14.70
C GLY A 127 27.91 -5.62 -15.03
N SER A 128 27.13 -6.31 -15.88
CA SER A 128 25.74 -5.93 -16.19
C SER A 128 24.70 -6.45 -15.20
N THR A 129 25.13 -7.07 -14.09
CA THR A 129 24.21 -7.60 -13.08
C THR A 129 24.03 -6.59 -11.95
N VAL A 130 22.78 -6.23 -11.67
CA VAL A 130 22.37 -5.41 -10.53
C VAL A 130 21.81 -6.32 -9.46
N SER A 131 22.18 -6.10 -8.20
CA SER A 131 21.61 -6.81 -7.05
C SER A 131 21.31 -5.84 -5.92
N SER A 132 20.13 -5.94 -5.31
CA SER A 132 19.72 -5.10 -4.18
C SER A 132 18.95 -5.93 -3.15
N ASN A 133 19.09 -5.54 -1.88
CA ASN A 133 18.38 -6.14 -0.76
C ASN A 133 17.65 -5.04 0.01
N LEU A 134 16.35 -5.25 0.25
CA LEU A 134 15.52 -4.43 1.10
C LEU A 134 15.19 -5.23 2.36
N ASP A 135 15.81 -4.86 3.48
CA ASP A 135 15.56 -5.47 4.79
C ASP A 135 14.40 -4.75 5.47
N TRP A 136 13.17 -5.09 5.08
CA TRP A 136 11.98 -4.48 5.65
C TRP A 136 11.73 -4.92 7.09
N VAL A 137 11.32 -3.99 7.95
CA VAL A 137 10.89 -4.27 9.32
C VAL A 137 9.59 -3.53 9.60
N ASN A 138 8.55 -4.25 10.04
CA ASN A 138 7.33 -3.59 10.49
C ASN A 138 7.56 -2.94 11.87
N THR A 139 7.79 -1.64 11.92
CA THR A 139 8.00 -0.88 13.17
C THR A 139 6.70 -0.40 13.82
N THR A 140 5.55 -0.59 13.16
CA THR A 140 4.22 -0.17 13.61
C THR A 140 3.42 -1.37 14.12
N ASP A 141 2.13 -1.17 14.38
CA ASP A 141 1.24 -2.25 14.77
C ASP A 141 1.06 -3.27 13.63
N ALA A 142 0.54 -4.45 13.97
CA ALA A 142 0.43 -5.55 13.01
C ALA A 142 -0.53 -5.20 11.86
N GLY A 143 -0.05 -5.34 10.63
CA GLY A 143 -0.77 -4.94 9.42
C GLY A 143 -0.55 -5.88 8.24
N THR A 144 -1.41 -5.78 7.24
CA THR A 144 -1.25 -6.48 5.95
C THR A 144 -0.38 -5.65 5.03
N TYR A 145 0.59 -6.28 4.40
CA TYR A 145 1.54 -5.67 3.47
C TYR A 145 1.43 -6.32 2.09
N THR A 146 1.38 -5.47 1.07
CA THR A 146 1.55 -5.85 -0.32
C THR A 146 2.83 -5.21 -0.84
N PHE A 147 3.79 -6.03 -1.26
CA PHE A 147 5.07 -5.55 -1.80
C PHE A 147 5.08 -5.67 -3.31
N ALA A 148 5.67 -4.69 -4.00
CA ALA A 148 5.89 -4.72 -5.43
C ALA A 148 7.31 -4.27 -5.76
N ILE A 149 7.93 -4.88 -6.76
CA ILE A 149 9.26 -4.54 -7.25
C ILE A 149 9.10 -3.91 -8.62
N MET A 150 9.60 -2.68 -8.77
CA MET A 150 9.67 -1.99 -10.05
C MET A 150 11.04 -2.24 -10.69
N LEU A 151 11.02 -2.89 -11.86
CA LEU A 151 12.21 -3.19 -12.65
C LEU A 151 12.31 -2.23 -13.83
N PRO A 152 13.53 -1.75 -14.16
CA PRO A 152 13.71 -0.84 -15.28
C PRO A 152 13.45 -1.56 -16.62
N ALA A 153 13.21 -0.77 -17.66
CA ALA A 153 13.07 -1.28 -19.03
C ALA A 153 14.26 -2.14 -19.46
N GLY A 154 13.97 -3.25 -20.14
CA GLY A 154 14.99 -4.19 -20.63
C GLY A 154 15.66 -5.04 -19.54
N ALA A 155 15.21 -4.98 -18.29
CA ALA A 155 15.67 -5.90 -17.25
C ALA A 155 15.42 -7.36 -17.66
N SER A 156 16.44 -8.21 -17.53
CA SER A 156 16.37 -9.62 -17.92
C SER A 156 17.00 -10.52 -16.87
N LYS A 157 16.75 -11.83 -16.95
CA LYS A 157 17.25 -12.84 -15.97
C LYS A 157 16.91 -12.47 -14.53
N VAL A 158 15.71 -11.93 -14.33
CA VAL A 158 15.20 -11.43 -13.05
C VAL A 158 15.09 -12.58 -12.06
N LYS A 159 15.62 -12.35 -10.85
CA LYS A 159 15.46 -13.20 -9.67
C LYS A 159 14.95 -12.33 -8.54
N ILE A 160 13.81 -12.69 -7.98
CA ILE A 160 13.20 -12.00 -6.84
C ILE A 160 12.95 -13.04 -5.75
N THR A 161 13.24 -12.69 -4.50
CA THR A 161 12.93 -13.48 -3.32
C THR A 161 12.32 -12.55 -2.27
N PRO A 162 11.15 -12.86 -1.67
CA PRO A 162 10.33 -14.07 -1.90
C PRO A 162 9.71 -14.13 -3.30
N ALA A 163 9.04 -15.25 -3.61
CA ALA A 163 8.47 -15.49 -4.92
C ALA A 163 7.39 -14.44 -5.27
N VAL A 164 7.35 -14.06 -6.55
CA VAL A 164 6.33 -13.16 -7.11
C VAL A 164 5.01 -13.89 -7.28
N GLU A 165 3.91 -13.14 -7.26
CA GLU A 165 2.56 -13.61 -7.51
C GLU A 165 1.99 -12.95 -8.76
N GLY A 166 1.29 -13.75 -9.57
CA GLY A 166 0.63 -13.27 -10.78
C GLY A 166 1.58 -13.01 -11.95
N SER A 167 1.06 -12.34 -12.97
CA SER A 167 1.83 -11.92 -14.14
C SER A 167 2.42 -10.53 -13.91
N PRO A 168 3.63 -10.25 -14.43
CA PRO A 168 4.20 -8.92 -14.37
C PRO A 168 3.34 -7.90 -15.12
N ASN A 169 3.28 -6.66 -14.63
CA ASN A 169 2.61 -5.56 -15.31
C ASN A 169 3.65 -4.60 -15.90
N THR A 170 3.65 -4.42 -17.23
CA THR A 170 4.61 -3.56 -17.93
C THR A 170 3.92 -2.28 -18.41
N ASN A 171 4.49 -1.13 -18.06
CA ASN A 171 3.96 0.16 -18.50
C ASN A 171 4.49 0.57 -19.91
N ALA A 172 4.02 1.70 -20.43
CA ALA A 172 4.43 2.22 -21.73
C ALA A 172 5.93 2.56 -21.83
N ASN A 173 6.61 2.78 -20.70
CA ASN A 173 8.05 3.02 -20.66
C ASN A 173 8.87 1.72 -20.64
N GLY A 174 8.22 0.55 -20.63
CA GLY A 174 8.86 -0.75 -20.54
C GLY A 174 9.28 -1.14 -19.12
N GLU A 175 8.98 -0.32 -18.11
CA GLU A 175 9.20 -0.67 -16.71
C GLU A 175 8.21 -1.78 -16.32
N THR A 176 8.68 -2.73 -15.53
CA THR A 176 7.87 -3.90 -15.14
C THR A 176 7.68 -3.95 -13.64
N LEU A 177 6.43 -4.01 -13.21
CA LEU A 177 6.04 -4.18 -11.81
C LEU A 177 5.79 -5.66 -11.53
N GLN A 178 6.43 -6.18 -10.47
CA GLN A 178 6.31 -7.55 -9.99
C GLN A 178 5.76 -7.55 -8.57
N THR A 179 4.57 -8.08 -8.36
CA THR A 179 3.93 -8.11 -7.04
C THR A 179 4.34 -9.37 -6.28
N LEU A 180 4.58 -9.25 -4.97
CA LEU A 180 4.81 -10.38 -4.07
C LEU A 180 3.51 -10.79 -3.40
N THR A 181 3.44 -12.04 -2.91
CA THR A 181 2.28 -12.49 -2.14
C THR A 181 2.04 -11.61 -0.91
N PRO A 182 0.81 -11.08 -0.71
CA PRO A 182 0.48 -10.30 0.46
C PRO A 182 0.76 -11.05 1.76
N ILE A 183 1.28 -10.35 2.76
CA ILE A 183 1.67 -10.92 4.04
C ILE A 183 1.21 -10.06 5.21
N ARG A 184 0.75 -10.70 6.29
CA ARG A 184 0.55 -10.00 7.56
C ARG A 184 1.85 -10.00 8.35
N LEU A 185 2.34 -8.81 8.71
CA LEU A 185 3.55 -8.65 9.52
C LEU A 185 3.18 -8.16 10.92
N GLU A 186 3.59 -8.92 11.94
CA GLU A 186 3.53 -8.48 13.33
C GLU A 186 4.56 -7.36 13.59
N LYS A 187 4.38 -6.61 14.68
CA LYS A 187 5.36 -5.59 15.09
C LYS A 187 6.73 -6.21 15.35
N GLY A 188 7.76 -5.66 14.72
CA GLY A 188 9.14 -6.16 14.75
C GLY A 188 9.43 -7.29 13.76
N ALA A 189 8.42 -7.81 13.05
CA ALA A 189 8.64 -8.83 12.04
C ALA A 189 9.48 -8.27 10.87
N LYS A 190 10.41 -9.09 10.39
CA LYS A 190 11.29 -8.78 9.26
C LYS A 190 10.78 -9.45 7.99
N PHE A 191 10.92 -8.77 6.87
CA PHE A 191 10.55 -9.28 5.55
C PHE A 191 11.63 -8.90 4.53
N PRO A 192 12.70 -9.72 4.40
CA PRO A 192 13.79 -9.42 3.48
C PRO A 192 13.34 -9.64 2.03
N ILE A 193 13.63 -8.66 1.17
CA ILE A 193 13.38 -8.75 -0.28
C ILE A 193 14.71 -8.65 -1.01
N SER A 194 15.07 -9.69 -1.75
CA SER A 194 16.26 -9.72 -2.60
C SER A 194 15.86 -9.66 -4.06
N VAL A 195 16.50 -8.76 -4.81
CA VAL A 195 16.27 -8.58 -6.25
C VAL A 195 17.60 -8.63 -6.97
N SER A 196 17.68 -9.41 -8.04
CA SER A 196 18.83 -9.43 -8.95
C SER A 196 18.36 -9.52 -10.40
N TYR A 197 18.97 -8.74 -11.29
CA TYR A 197 18.65 -8.76 -12.72
C TYR A 197 19.86 -8.33 -13.55
N LYS A 198 19.84 -8.66 -14.84
CA LYS A 198 20.74 -8.08 -15.82
C LYS A 198 20.13 -6.83 -16.44
N THR A 199 20.90 -5.75 -16.50
CA THR A 199 20.52 -4.57 -17.27
C THR A 199 20.48 -4.90 -18.75
N GLY A 200 19.53 -4.29 -19.46
CA GLY A 200 19.52 -4.34 -20.93
C GLY A 200 20.78 -3.67 -21.46
N GLY A 201 21.54 -4.38 -22.30
CA GLY A 201 22.67 -3.80 -23.02
C GLY A 201 22.17 -2.93 -24.18
N GLY A 202 21.71 -1.71 -23.90
CA GLY A 202 21.27 -0.81 -24.94
C GLY A 202 20.63 0.46 -24.41
N GLY A 203 21.34 1.58 -24.57
CA GLY A 203 20.75 2.93 -24.53
C GLY A 203 21.28 3.82 -23.41
N SER A 204 22.33 4.57 -23.72
CA SER A 204 22.70 5.79 -22.99
C SER A 204 21.50 6.74 -22.92
N ALA A 205 21.29 7.34 -21.75
CA ALA A 205 20.24 8.28 -21.43
C ALA A 205 20.21 9.50 -22.36
N GLY A 206 18.99 9.92 -22.76
CA GLY A 206 18.77 11.12 -23.57
C GLY A 206 17.28 11.36 -23.84
N GLY A 207 16.47 11.51 -22.80
CA GLY A 207 15.05 11.85 -22.93
C GLY A 207 14.43 12.13 -21.56
N MET A 208 13.59 13.17 -21.48
CA MET A 208 13.08 13.83 -20.27
C MET A 208 12.67 12.92 -19.10
N SER A 209 12.84 13.44 -17.88
CA SER A 209 12.59 12.77 -16.59
C SER A 209 11.19 12.11 -16.53
N PRO A 210 11.09 10.77 -16.60
CA PRO A 210 9.82 10.03 -16.66
C PRO A 210 9.20 9.72 -15.29
N LEU A 211 9.87 10.11 -14.20
CA LEU A 211 9.43 9.81 -12.82
C LEU A 211 8.03 10.32 -12.49
N LEU A 212 7.62 11.46 -13.05
CA LEU A 212 6.29 12.03 -12.80
C LEU A 212 5.17 11.36 -13.61
N ILE A 213 5.47 10.81 -14.78
CA ILE A 213 4.44 10.22 -15.65
C ILE A 213 4.26 8.72 -15.34
N GLY A 214 5.37 8.01 -15.08
CA GLY A 214 5.32 6.59 -14.73
C GLY A 214 4.63 6.32 -13.39
N ALA A 215 4.92 7.13 -12.37
CA ALA A 215 4.28 7.01 -11.06
C ALA A 215 2.76 7.27 -11.13
N VAL A 216 2.32 8.23 -11.95
CA VAL A 216 0.89 8.57 -12.10
C VAL A 216 0.10 7.45 -12.79
N VAL A 217 0.62 6.85 -13.87
CA VAL A 217 -0.09 5.76 -14.56
C VAL A 217 -0.19 4.50 -13.68
N LEU A 218 0.86 4.21 -12.92
CA LEU A 218 0.93 3.01 -12.07
C LEU A 218 0.07 3.16 -10.81
N LEU A 219 -0.02 4.38 -10.25
CA LEU A 219 -0.97 4.74 -9.18
C LEU A 219 -2.42 4.57 -9.65
N VAL A 220 -2.77 5.03 -10.86
CA VAL A 220 -4.12 4.88 -11.41
C VAL A 220 -4.53 3.41 -11.54
N ILE A 221 -3.62 2.54 -12.00
CA ILE A 221 -3.88 1.10 -12.10
C ILE A 221 -4.07 0.46 -10.72
N ALA A 222 -3.25 0.83 -9.73
CA ALA A 222 -3.39 0.35 -8.36
C ALA A 222 -4.74 0.76 -7.74
N VAL A 223 -5.19 1.99 -7.99
CA VAL A 223 -6.50 2.48 -7.54
C VAL A 223 -7.66 1.73 -8.23
N ILE A 224 -7.57 1.47 -9.55
CA ILE A 224 -8.59 0.69 -10.27
C ILE A 224 -8.66 -0.75 -9.74
N ALA A 225 -7.52 -1.39 -9.48
CA ALA A 225 -7.47 -2.72 -8.89
C ALA A 225 -8.11 -2.75 -7.49
N LEU A 226 -7.86 -1.71 -6.67
CA LEU A 226 -8.47 -1.56 -5.36
C LEU A 226 -10.00 -1.41 -5.44
N ILE A 227 -10.50 -0.59 -6.37
CA ILE A 227 -11.95 -0.42 -6.62
C ILE A 227 -12.58 -1.75 -7.06
N ALA A 228 -11.92 -2.51 -7.93
CA ALA A 228 -12.40 -3.81 -8.38
C ALA A 228 -12.48 -4.84 -7.23
N VAL A 229 -11.55 -4.81 -6.29
CA VAL A 229 -11.58 -5.69 -5.11
C VAL A 229 -12.71 -5.31 -4.16
N ILE A 230 -12.91 -4.02 -3.88
CA ILE A 230 -13.97 -3.52 -2.97
C ILE A 230 -15.36 -3.85 -3.53
N THR A 231 -15.60 -3.61 -4.82
CA THR A 231 -16.88 -3.90 -5.48
C THR A 231 -17.20 -5.40 -5.48
N ARG A 232 -16.19 -6.27 -5.65
CA ARG A 232 -16.37 -7.72 -5.64
C ARG A 232 -16.66 -8.28 -4.25
N GLN A 233 -16.17 -7.63 -3.19
CA GLN A 233 -16.50 -8.01 -1.80
C GLN A 233 -17.93 -7.62 -1.42
N GLY A 234 -18.42 -6.45 -1.86
CA GLY A 234 -19.81 -6.03 -1.65
C GLY A 234 -20.84 -6.96 -2.30
N ALA A 235 -20.56 -7.46 -3.50
CA ALA A 235 -21.47 -8.37 -4.22
C ALA A 235 -21.66 -9.74 -3.54
N ARG A 236 -20.68 -10.20 -2.74
CA ARG A 236 -20.75 -11.50 -2.06
C ARG A 236 -21.49 -11.46 -0.73
N GLN A 237 -21.58 -10.29 -0.09
CA GLN A 237 -22.31 -10.13 1.17
C GLN A 237 -23.79 -9.79 0.97
N GLY A 238 -24.17 -9.36 -0.24
CA GLY A 238 -25.54 -8.97 -0.59
C GLY A 238 -26.43 -10.07 -1.15
N ALA A 239 -25.97 -11.31 -1.31
CA ALA A 239 -26.82 -12.39 -1.80
C ALA A 239 -27.91 -12.67 -0.74
N PRO A 240 -29.19 -12.31 -0.98
CA PRO A 240 -30.24 -12.54 -0.01
C PRO A 240 -30.32 -14.04 0.22
N ARG A 241 -30.14 -14.45 1.48
CA ARG A 241 -30.41 -15.80 1.96
C ARG A 241 -31.88 -16.09 1.64
N MET A 242 -32.13 -16.68 0.46
CA MET A 242 -33.45 -17.15 0.07
C MET A 242 -33.92 -18.10 1.17
N LYS A 243 -34.92 -17.65 1.93
CA LYS A 243 -35.66 -18.51 2.83
C LYS A 243 -36.33 -19.53 1.93
N ASN A 244 -35.87 -20.78 1.99
CA ASN A 244 -36.55 -21.90 1.34
C ASN A 244 -38.03 -21.86 1.74
N PRO A 245 -38.97 -21.66 0.79
CA PRO A 245 -40.36 -21.87 1.08
C PRO A 245 -40.57 -23.37 1.28
N VAL A 246 -41.18 -23.71 2.41
CA VAL A 246 -41.62 -25.04 2.75
C VAL A 246 -42.93 -25.33 2.00
N SER A 247 -42.90 -26.40 1.19
CA SER A 247 -44.03 -27.26 0.74
C SER A 247 -45.04 -26.67 -0.27
N PRO A 248 -45.87 -27.49 -0.98
CA PRO A 248 -46.08 -28.96 -0.92
C PRO A 248 -46.03 -29.70 -2.28
N ASP A 249 -46.14 -31.04 -2.22
CA ASP A 249 -46.49 -31.94 -3.31
C ASP A 249 -47.60 -31.39 -4.20
N LEU A 250 -47.38 -31.36 -5.53
CA LEU A 250 -48.44 -31.55 -6.52
C LEU A 250 -47.92 -32.25 -7.77
N ASP A 251 -48.66 -33.30 -8.08
CA ASP A 251 -48.70 -34.19 -9.23
C ASP A 251 -48.62 -33.53 -10.62
N GLY A 252 -48.08 -34.29 -11.57
CA GLY A 252 -48.61 -34.41 -12.93
C GLY A 252 -48.35 -33.28 -13.94
N GLY A 253 -47.62 -33.59 -15.02
CA GLY A 253 -47.70 -32.77 -16.24
C GLY A 253 -46.54 -32.93 -17.20
N SER A 254 -46.76 -33.72 -18.24
CA SER A 254 -45.87 -34.02 -19.37
C SER A 254 -45.69 -32.89 -20.39
N SER A 255 -44.52 -32.90 -21.05
CA SER A 255 -44.30 -32.60 -22.49
C SER A 255 -43.92 -31.15 -22.92
N PRO A 256 -43.37 -30.90 -24.14
CA PRO A 256 -41.93 -30.69 -24.36
C PRO A 256 -41.56 -29.46 -25.23
N ALA A 257 -40.24 -29.24 -25.36
CA ALA A 257 -39.50 -28.66 -26.50
C ALA A 257 -39.83 -27.26 -27.05
N LYS A 258 -38.77 -26.43 -27.15
CA LYS A 258 -38.42 -25.37 -28.13
C LYS A 258 -37.58 -24.30 -27.40
N GLU A 259 -36.63 -23.57 -27.96
CA GLU A 259 -36.01 -23.44 -29.28
C GLU A 259 -34.83 -22.49 -29.06
N ALA A 260 -33.83 -22.55 -29.93
CA ALA A 260 -32.60 -21.80 -29.87
C ALA A 260 -32.82 -20.28 -29.84
N THR A 261 -31.92 -19.55 -29.16
CA THR A 261 -31.63 -18.16 -29.55
C THR A 261 -30.13 -17.93 -29.42
N GLU A 262 -29.54 -17.93 -30.60
CA GLU A 262 -28.25 -17.40 -30.99
C GLU A 262 -28.16 -15.93 -30.55
N SER A 263 -27.10 -15.59 -29.81
CA SER A 263 -26.78 -14.21 -29.44
C SER A 263 -25.37 -13.93 -29.96
N ASP A 264 -25.33 -13.14 -31.02
CA ASP A 264 -24.12 -12.60 -31.64
C ASP A 264 -23.25 -11.90 -30.59
N GLY A 265 -22.05 -12.44 -30.39
CA GLY A 265 -21.02 -11.82 -29.58
C GLY A 265 -20.25 -10.83 -30.45
N GLU A 266 -20.62 -9.56 -30.39
CA GLU A 266 -19.79 -8.48 -30.89
C GLU A 266 -18.45 -8.47 -30.13
N THR A 267 -17.39 -8.83 -30.84
CA THR A 267 -16.00 -8.67 -30.40
C THR A 267 -15.68 -7.19 -30.28
N PHE A 268 -15.62 -6.72 -29.04
CA PHE A 268 -15.12 -5.41 -28.68
C PHE A 268 -13.58 -5.39 -28.81
N THR A 269 -13.03 -4.61 -29.73
CA THR A 269 -11.58 -4.35 -29.85
C THR A 269 -11.28 -2.91 -29.40
N TRP A 270 -10.37 -2.74 -28.44
CA TRP A 270 -9.79 -1.44 -28.09
C TRP A 270 -8.50 -1.23 -28.90
N GLU A 271 -8.47 -0.17 -29.72
CA GLU A 271 -7.25 0.53 -30.11
C GLU A 271 -6.79 1.49 -29.00
#